data_AF-A0A832C9B6-F1
#
_entry.id   AF-A0A832C9B6-F1
#
_cell.length_a   1.000
_cell.length_b   1.000
_cell.length_c   1.000
_cell.angle_alpha   90.00
_cell.angle_beta   90.00
_cell.angle_gamma   90.00
#
_symmetry.space_group_name_H-M   'P 1'
#
loop_
_entity.id
_entity.type
_entity.pdbx_description
1 polymer ?
#
loop_
_entity_poly.entity_id
_entity_poly.type
_entity_poly.pdbx_seq_one_letter_code
_entity_poly.pdbx_strand_id
1 'polypeptide(L)'
;KMPAKHYLDRFIEKVGIRGRIVEFVAGAVPVYGEISTAVADNIMLCGDAAYHSDPITGGGIANALAAGYHAGTVAAEAIESNDCSASFLRRYDERWKSDFGARLRRNKKLQEFFLKLDDETLNSLARSISGKKIEEMSVQAIIVELLKTNPSLLELFKDFLS
;
A
#
# COMPACT_ATOMS: atom_id res chain seq x y z
N LYS A 1 -11.87 2.38 -22.22
CA LYS A 1 -11.10 3.15 -21.20
C LYS A 1 -10.00 3.92 -21.92
N MET A 2 -9.75 5.17 -21.54
CA MET A 2 -8.61 5.95 -22.06
C MET A 2 -7.31 5.55 -21.33
N PRO A 3 -6.12 5.77 -21.92
CA PRO A 3 -4.85 5.47 -21.26
C PRO A 3 -4.60 6.39 -20.05
N ALA A 4 -3.82 5.94 -19.06
CA ALA A 4 -3.53 6.73 -17.84
C ALA A 4 -2.95 8.13 -18.17
N LYS A 5 -2.09 8.22 -19.19
CA LYS A 5 -1.53 9.50 -19.67
C LYS A 5 -2.62 10.51 -20.07
N HIS A 6 -3.72 10.06 -20.69
CA HIS A 6 -4.82 10.95 -21.08
C HIS A 6 -5.42 11.67 -19.86
N TYR A 7 -5.60 10.97 -18.74
CA TYR A 7 -6.13 11.57 -17.51
C TYR A 7 -5.13 12.55 -16.87
N LEU A 8 -3.83 12.23 -16.90
CA LEU A 8 -2.76 13.13 -16.42
C LEU A 8 -2.70 14.41 -17.26
N ASP A 9 -2.71 14.30 -18.59
CA ASP A 9 -2.68 15.46 -19.50
C ASP A 9 -3.88 16.38 -19.26
N ARG A 10 -5.09 15.81 -19.11
CA ARG A 10 -6.30 16.57 -18.78
C ARG A 10 -6.23 17.24 -17.41
N PHE A 11 -5.61 16.60 -16.42
CA PHE A 11 -5.43 17.19 -15.10
C PHE A 11 -4.47 18.39 -15.15
N ILE A 12 -3.33 18.24 -15.85
CA ILE A 12 -2.35 19.32 -16.05
C ILE A 12 -3.01 20.55 -16.71
N GLU A 13 -3.80 20.32 -17.76
CA GLU A 13 -4.56 21.38 -18.44
C GLU A 13 -5.58 22.03 -17.51
N LYS A 14 -6.36 21.23 -16.77
CA LYS A 14 -7.38 21.72 -15.83
C LYS A 14 -6.78 22.58 -14.71
N VAL A 15 -5.63 22.20 -14.17
CA VAL A 15 -4.95 22.93 -13.09
C VAL A 15 -4.13 24.12 -13.62
N GLY A 16 -3.84 24.16 -14.92
CA GLY A 16 -3.10 25.25 -15.55
C GLY A 16 -1.60 25.22 -15.25
N ILE A 17 -1.03 24.04 -15.00
CA ILE A 17 0.41 23.86 -14.76
C ILE A 17 1.15 24.18 -16.07
N ARG A 18 2.05 25.16 -16.04
CA ARG A 18 2.89 25.56 -17.19
C ARG A 18 4.31 25.06 -17.00
N GLY A 19 4.87 24.41 -18.01
CA GLY A 19 6.25 23.92 -17.97
C GLY A 19 6.59 23.07 -19.19
N ARG A 20 7.79 22.48 -19.18
CA ARG A 20 8.25 21.55 -20.19
C ARG A 20 8.48 20.18 -19.55
N ILE A 21 7.94 19.13 -20.17
CA ILE A 21 8.23 17.75 -19.78
C ILE A 21 9.69 17.45 -20.12
N VAL A 22 10.50 17.15 -19.11
CA VAL A 22 11.91 16.75 -19.26
C VAL A 22 12.10 15.24 -19.23
N GLU A 23 11.20 14.53 -18.55
CA GLU A 23 11.23 13.09 -18.39
C GLU A 23 9.80 12.56 -18.27
N PHE A 24 9.57 11.35 -18.79
CA PHE A 24 8.32 10.61 -18.61
C PHE A 24 8.64 9.17 -18.24
N VAL A 25 8.18 8.76 -17.06
CA VAL A 25 8.33 7.40 -16.55
C VAL A 25 6.94 6.82 -16.29
N ALA A 26 6.76 5.56 -16.63
CA ALA A 26 5.56 4.80 -16.34
C ALA A 26 5.94 3.43 -15.77
N GLY A 27 5.20 2.97 -14.77
CA GLY A 27 5.39 1.68 -14.12
C GLY A 27 4.10 1.24 -13.43
N ALA A 28 3.99 -0.06 -13.17
CA ALA A 28 2.91 -0.62 -12.39
C ALA A 28 3.32 -0.69 -10.91
N VAL A 29 2.40 -0.35 -10.01
CA VAL A 29 2.61 -0.48 -8.57
C VAL A 29 1.76 -1.65 -8.06
N PRO A 30 2.37 -2.70 -7.49
CA PRO A 30 1.65 -3.88 -7.03
C PRO A 30 0.94 -3.63 -5.68
N VAL A 31 -0.30 -3.13 -5.72
CA VAL A 31 -1.13 -2.78 -4.53
C VAL A 31 -2.06 -3.92 -4.08
N TYR A 32 -1.51 -5.13 -3.98
CA TYR A 32 -2.29 -6.33 -3.63
C TYR A 32 -2.61 -6.43 -2.13
N GLY A 33 -1.72 -5.91 -1.28
CA GLY A 33 -1.77 -6.14 0.17
C GLY A 33 -0.83 -7.26 0.58
N GLU A 34 -1.11 -7.91 1.70
CA GLU A 34 -0.31 -9.05 2.13
C GLU A 34 -0.60 -10.29 1.27
N ILE A 35 0.45 -10.97 0.84
CA ILE A 35 0.39 -12.25 0.13
C ILE A 35 0.46 -13.45 1.08
N SER A 36 -0.03 -14.60 0.62
CA SER A 36 -0.05 -15.84 1.41
C SER A 36 1.34 -16.36 1.76
N THR A 37 2.29 -16.27 0.82
CA THR A 37 3.70 -16.62 1.04
C THR A 37 4.61 -15.87 0.06
N ALA A 38 5.76 -15.40 0.54
CA ALA A 38 6.86 -14.87 -0.25
C ALA A 38 8.00 -15.89 -0.43
N VAL A 39 7.81 -17.15 -0.02
CA VAL A 39 8.86 -18.17 0.00
C VAL A 39 8.46 -19.47 -0.68
N ALA A 40 9.47 -20.16 -1.21
CA ALA A 40 9.45 -21.55 -1.69
C ALA A 40 10.83 -22.17 -1.45
N ASP A 41 11.03 -23.45 -1.82
CA ASP A 41 12.35 -24.09 -1.69
C ASP A 41 13.41 -23.27 -2.44
N ASN A 42 14.46 -22.87 -1.73
CA ASN A 42 15.57 -22.05 -2.23
C ASN A 42 15.19 -20.64 -2.73
N ILE A 43 13.98 -20.15 -2.45
CA ILE A 43 13.49 -18.87 -2.98
C ILE A 43 12.86 -18.02 -1.87
N MET A 44 13.25 -16.74 -1.83
CA MET A 44 12.57 -15.69 -1.08
C MET A 44 12.35 -14.47 -2.00
N LEU A 45 11.11 -14.01 -2.09
CA LEU A 45 10.73 -12.81 -2.85
C LEU A 45 10.76 -11.59 -1.93
N CYS A 46 11.22 -10.45 -2.43
CA CYS A 46 11.30 -9.19 -1.69
C CYS A 46 10.79 -8.01 -2.53
N GLY A 47 10.43 -6.91 -1.87
CA GLY A 47 10.02 -5.67 -2.53
C GLY A 47 8.78 -5.87 -3.42
N ASP A 48 8.79 -5.27 -4.62
CA ASP A 48 7.67 -5.37 -5.55
C ASP A 48 7.40 -6.80 -6.03
N ALA A 49 8.43 -7.66 -6.09
CA ALA A 49 8.25 -9.08 -6.43
C ALA A 49 7.41 -9.83 -5.39
N ALA A 50 7.37 -9.34 -4.14
CA ALA A 50 6.57 -9.88 -3.05
C ALA A 50 5.35 -9.01 -2.71
N TYR A 51 4.97 -8.06 -3.58
CA TYR A 51 3.84 -7.14 -3.35
C TYR A 51 3.99 -6.30 -2.07
N HIS A 52 5.21 -5.94 -1.68
CA HIS A 52 5.47 -5.17 -0.45
C HIS A 52 5.12 -3.68 -0.56
N SER A 53 4.54 -3.23 -1.68
CA SER A 53 4.05 -1.86 -1.83
C SER A 53 2.79 -1.62 -0.97
N ASP A 54 2.73 -0.48 -0.28
CA ASP A 54 1.57 -0.11 0.53
C ASP A 54 0.34 0.14 -0.34
N PRO A 55 -0.80 -0.56 -0.12
CA PRO A 55 -1.97 -0.42 -1.00
C PRO A 55 -2.60 0.97 -1.08
N ILE A 56 -2.38 1.83 -0.07
CA ILE A 56 -2.98 3.17 -0.05
C ILE A 56 -2.05 4.20 -0.64
N THR A 57 -0.79 4.19 -0.22
CA THR A 57 0.17 5.22 -0.64
C THR A 57 0.87 4.87 -1.95
N GLY A 58 0.89 3.59 -2.34
CA GLY A 58 1.70 3.07 -3.43
C GLY A 58 3.20 3.03 -3.12
N GLY A 59 3.61 3.38 -1.89
CA GLY A 59 5.01 3.40 -1.49
C GLY A 59 5.54 2.00 -1.16
N GLY A 60 6.65 1.61 -1.80
CA GLY A 60 7.29 0.30 -1.58
C GLY A 60 8.71 0.35 -1.04
N ILE A 61 9.43 1.48 -1.15
CA ILE A 61 10.88 1.56 -0.86
C ILE A 61 11.21 1.13 0.58
N ALA A 62 10.54 1.69 1.57
CA ALA A 62 10.79 1.36 2.97
C ALA A 62 10.49 -0.11 3.29
N ASN A 63 9.38 -0.64 2.77
CA ASN A 63 9.02 -2.05 2.96
C ASN A 63 9.99 -2.99 2.20
N ALA A 64 10.50 -2.58 1.04
CA ALA A 64 11.48 -3.34 0.28
C ALA A 64 12.83 -3.43 1.02
N LEU A 65 13.26 -2.34 1.65
CA LEU A 65 14.47 -2.33 2.49
C LEU A 65 14.30 -3.22 3.73
N ALA A 66 13.18 -3.11 4.44
CA ALA A 66 12.87 -3.96 5.58
C ALA A 66 12.80 -5.45 5.19
N ALA A 67 12.15 -5.75 4.06
CA ALA A 67 12.11 -7.09 3.50
C ALA A 67 13.50 -7.64 3.17
N GLY A 68 14.34 -6.85 2.51
CA GLY A 68 15.72 -7.23 2.20
C GLY A 68 16.54 -7.54 3.46
N TYR A 69 16.35 -6.76 4.54
CA TYR A 69 16.96 -7.03 5.84
C TYR A 69 16.52 -8.38 6.42
N HIS A 70 15.21 -8.66 6.47
CA HIS A 70 14.69 -9.93 6.98
C HIS A 70 15.13 -11.12 6.13
N ALA A 71 15.07 -10.98 4.80
CA ALA A 71 15.47 -12.02 3.85
C ALA A 71 16.96 -12.32 3.94
N GLY A 72 17.83 -11.30 4.01
CA GLY A 72 19.26 -11.48 4.16
C GLY A 72 19.62 -12.19 5.47
N THR A 73 18.93 -11.83 6.57
CA THR A 73 19.13 -12.47 7.88
C THR A 73 18.76 -13.95 7.83
N VAL A 74 17.58 -14.28 7.28
CA VAL A 74 17.12 -15.68 7.18
C VAL A 74 17.94 -16.48 6.17
N ALA A 75 18.44 -15.86 5.10
CA ALA A 75 19.36 -16.50 4.17
C ALA A 75 20.65 -16.93 4.86
N ALA A 76 21.25 -16.07 5.70
CA ALA A 76 22.44 -16.42 6.47
C ALA A 76 22.16 -17.62 7.40
N GLU A 77 21.06 -17.58 8.15
CA GLU A 77 20.63 -18.69 9.03
C GLU A 77 20.42 -20.00 8.25
N ALA A 78 19.85 -19.93 7.05
CA ALA A 78 19.59 -21.09 6.19
C ALA A 78 20.87 -21.75 5.69
N ILE A 79 21.86 -20.94 5.29
CA ILE A 79 23.17 -21.43 4.85
C ILE A 79 23.95 -22.06 6.01
N GLU A 80 23.96 -21.41 7.19
CA GLU A 80 24.61 -21.96 8.39
C GLU A 80 23.98 -23.28 8.84
N SER A 81 22.67 -23.41 8.68
CA SER A 81 21.91 -24.63 9.02
C SER A 81 21.91 -25.67 7.89
N ASN A 82 22.46 -25.34 6.72
CA ASN A 82 22.42 -26.16 5.52
C ASN A 82 21.00 -26.60 5.11
N ASP A 83 20.01 -25.73 5.33
CA ASP A 83 18.58 -25.97 5.08
C ASP A 83 17.94 -24.76 4.39
N CYS A 84 17.76 -24.88 3.07
CA CYS A 84 17.09 -23.89 2.22
C CYS A 84 15.65 -24.31 1.85
N SER A 85 15.04 -25.22 2.63
CA SER A 85 13.66 -25.64 2.41
C SER A 85 12.67 -24.49 2.63
N ALA A 86 11.52 -24.54 1.97
CA ALA A 86 10.41 -23.61 2.19
C ALA A 86 10.00 -23.57 3.67
N SER A 87 10.10 -24.71 4.38
CA SER A 87 9.83 -24.78 5.82
C SER A 87 10.79 -23.93 6.64
N PHE A 88 12.08 -23.94 6.32
CA PHE A 88 13.07 -23.09 7.00
C PHE A 88 12.87 -21.61 6.64
N LEU A 89 12.70 -21.33 5.34
CA LEU A 89 12.56 -19.98 4.80
C LEU A 89 11.26 -19.30 5.24
N ARG A 90 10.25 -20.05 5.72
CA ARG A 90 9.02 -19.49 6.32
C ARG A 90 9.30 -18.51 7.47
N ARG A 91 10.48 -18.60 8.11
CA ARG A 91 10.95 -17.60 9.08
C ARG A 91 11.01 -16.19 8.51
N TYR A 92 11.44 -16.03 7.25
CA TYR A 92 11.43 -14.72 6.59
C TYR A 92 9.99 -14.23 6.44
N ASP A 93 9.13 -15.15 6.01
CA ASP A 93 7.72 -14.90 5.79
C ASP A 93 7.01 -14.40 7.06
N GLU A 94 7.28 -15.05 8.19
CA GLU A 94 6.79 -14.66 9.51
C GLU A 94 7.34 -13.30 9.97
N ARG A 95 8.64 -13.04 9.75
CA ARG A 95 9.29 -11.79 10.15
C ARG A 95 8.71 -10.58 9.42
N TRP A 96 8.63 -10.60 8.09
CA TRP A 96 8.12 -9.44 7.35
C TRP A 96 6.61 -9.24 7.59
N LYS A 97 5.85 -10.32 7.76
CA LYS A 97 4.42 -10.25 8.08
C LYS A 97 4.16 -9.62 9.45
N SER A 98 5.00 -9.94 10.43
CA SER A 98 4.96 -9.34 11.76
C SER A 98 5.37 -7.86 11.74
N ASP A 99 6.32 -7.48 10.88
CA ASP A 99 6.83 -6.11 10.79
C ASP A 99 5.81 -5.19 10.08
N PHE A 100 5.44 -5.50 8.83
CA PHE A 100 4.58 -4.65 8.03
C PHE A 100 3.43 -5.35 7.31
N GLY A 101 3.38 -6.69 7.25
CA GLY A 101 2.29 -7.40 6.55
C GLY A 101 0.90 -7.13 7.11
N ALA A 102 0.76 -7.03 8.44
CA ALA A 102 -0.51 -6.63 9.07
C ALA A 102 -0.99 -5.24 8.63
N ARG A 103 -0.05 -4.30 8.44
CA ARG A 103 -0.34 -2.98 7.88
C ARG A 103 -0.79 -3.08 6.43
N LEU A 104 -0.13 -3.89 5.60
CA LEU A 104 -0.53 -4.09 4.19
C LEU A 104 -1.93 -4.70 4.06
N ARG A 105 -2.26 -5.74 4.85
CA ARG A 105 -3.63 -6.31 4.91
C ARG A 105 -4.67 -5.25 5.21
N ARG A 106 -4.45 -4.48 6.28
CA ARG A 106 -5.37 -3.43 6.70
C ARG A 106 -5.52 -2.38 5.62
N ASN A 107 -4.40 -1.88 5.09
CA ASN A 107 -4.41 -0.82 4.10
C ASN A 107 -5.08 -1.27 2.79
N LYS A 108 -5.03 -2.57 2.44
CA LYS A 108 -5.79 -3.13 1.32
C LYS A 108 -7.30 -2.98 1.50
N LYS A 109 -7.83 -3.40 2.66
CA LYS A 109 -9.27 -3.24 2.99
C LYS A 109 -9.71 -1.77 2.90
N LEU A 110 -8.86 -0.87 3.37
CA LEU A 110 -9.12 0.57 3.34
C LEU A 110 -9.08 1.13 1.92
N GLN A 111 -8.13 0.70 1.08
CA GLN A 111 -8.09 1.05 -0.33
C GLN A 111 -9.42 0.68 -1.02
N GLU A 112 -9.89 -0.56 -0.81
CA GLU A 112 -11.15 -1.03 -1.41
C GLU A 112 -12.37 -0.23 -0.93
N PHE A 113 -12.37 0.20 0.32
CA PHE A 113 -13.37 1.12 0.84
C PHE A 113 -13.33 2.49 0.14
N PHE A 114 -12.15 3.10 0.02
CA PHE A 114 -11.99 4.40 -0.67
C PHE A 114 -12.41 4.35 -2.14
N LEU A 115 -12.15 3.24 -2.83
CA LEU A 115 -12.54 3.04 -4.24
C LEU A 115 -14.07 2.99 -4.46
N LYS A 116 -14.87 2.78 -3.40
CA LYS A 116 -16.34 2.77 -3.46
C LYS A 116 -16.97 4.13 -3.17
N LEU A 117 -16.19 5.12 -2.74
CA LEU A 117 -16.72 6.45 -2.41
C LEU A 117 -16.93 7.28 -3.68
N ASP A 118 -18.00 8.08 -3.70
CA ASP A 118 -18.26 9.04 -4.76
C ASP A 118 -17.51 10.37 -4.54
N ASP A 119 -17.49 11.20 -5.57
CA ASP A 119 -16.82 12.51 -5.54
C ASP A 119 -17.43 13.43 -4.46
N GLU A 120 -18.72 13.36 -4.18
CA GLU A 120 -19.36 14.19 -3.16
C GLU A 120 -18.83 13.84 -1.76
N THR A 121 -18.73 12.55 -1.47
CA THR A 121 -18.17 12.02 -0.22
C THR A 121 -16.69 12.36 -0.09
N LEU A 122 -15.91 12.19 -1.15
CA LEU A 122 -14.49 12.55 -1.17
C LEU A 122 -14.28 14.05 -0.97
N ASN A 123 -15.13 14.90 -1.56
CA ASN A 123 -15.10 16.34 -1.35
C ASN A 123 -15.49 16.73 0.08
N SER A 124 -16.48 16.05 0.67
CA SER A 124 -16.86 16.21 2.08
C SER A 124 -15.67 15.92 3.01
N LEU A 125 -14.95 14.82 2.75
CA LEU A 125 -13.72 14.48 3.46
C LEU A 125 -12.64 15.55 3.29
N ALA A 126 -12.36 15.97 2.06
CA ALA A 126 -11.33 16.98 1.79
C ALA A 126 -11.61 18.28 2.56
N ARG A 127 -12.89 18.67 2.71
CA ARG A 127 -13.29 19.82 3.52
C ARG A 127 -13.12 19.59 5.01
N SER A 128 -13.42 18.40 5.53
CA SER A 128 -13.33 18.11 6.98
C SER A 128 -11.89 17.97 7.49
N ILE A 129 -10.95 17.63 6.60
CA ILE A 129 -9.51 17.63 6.89
C ILE A 129 -8.82 18.94 6.53
N SER A 130 -9.50 19.84 5.80
CA SER A 130 -8.96 21.15 5.45
C SER A 130 -8.66 21.97 6.70
N GLY A 131 -7.44 22.51 6.80
CA GLY A 131 -6.97 23.25 7.98
C GLY A 131 -6.47 22.37 9.13
N LYS A 132 -6.58 21.04 9.02
CA LYS A 132 -5.89 20.10 9.92
C LYS A 132 -4.52 19.76 9.32
N LYS A 133 -3.51 19.52 10.18
CA LYS A 133 -2.19 19.09 9.71
C LYS A 133 -2.24 17.65 9.19
N ILE A 134 -2.40 17.51 7.88
CA ILE A 134 -2.48 16.20 7.20
C ILE A 134 -1.16 15.42 7.34
N GLU A 135 -0.02 16.11 7.42
CA GLU A 135 1.32 15.49 7.58
C GLU A 135 1.43 14.63 8.85
N GLU A 136 0.60 14.91 9.87
CA GLU A 136 0.56 14.17 11.13
C GLU A 136 -0.54 13.09 11.15
N MET A 137 -1.38 13.01 10.12
CA MET A 137 -2.53 12.10 10.10
C MET A 137 -2.16 10.74 9.50
N SER A 138 -2.23 9.70 10.32
CA SER A 138 -2.23 8.33 9.82
C SER A 138 -3.47 8.08 8.95
N VAL A 139 -3.41 7.09 8.06
CA VAL A 139 -4.57 6.62 7.28
C VAL A 139 -5.80 6.37 8.18
N GLN A 140 -5.58 5.82 9.37
CA GLN A 140 -6.64 5.55 10.34
C GLN A 140 -7.32 6.84 10.80
N ALA A 141 -6.54 7.90 11.04
CA ALA A 141 -7.08 9.20 11.44
C ALA A 141 -7.94 9.82 10.33
N ILE A 142 -7.54 9.67 9.06
CA ILE A 142 -8.34 10.13 7.91
C ILE A 142 -9.70 9.42 7.87
N ILE A 143 -9.73 8.11 8.12
CA ILE A 143 -10.98 7.33 8.13
C ILE A 143 -11.87 7.71 9.31
N VAL A 144 -11.29 7.88 10.50
CA VAL A 144 -12.06 8.33 11.66
C VAL A 144 -12.72 9.68 11.38
N GLU A 145 -12.01 10.59 10.71
CA GLU A 145 -12.57 11.88 10.32
C GLU A 145 -13.67 11.76 9.27
N LEU A 146 -13.48 10.88 8.28
CA LEU A 146 -14.47 10.59 7.26
C LEU A 146 -15.78 10.07 7.87
N LEU A 147 -15.70 9.10 8.78
CA LEU A 147 -16.87 8.50 9.44
C LEU A 147 -17.59 9.49 10.37
N LYS A 148 -16.83 10.38 11.05
CA LYS A 148 -17.41 11.46 11.86
C LYS A 148 -18.21 12.45 11.02
N THR A 149 -17.70 12.77 9.83
CA THR A 149 -18.31 13.75 8.93
C THR A 149 -19.47 13.13 8.13
N ASN A 150 -19.41 11.82 7.85
CA ASN A 150 -20.40 11.10 7.05
C ASN A 150 -20.83 9.81 7.77
N PRO A 151 -21.71 9.90 8.79
CA PRO A 151 -22.13 8.74 9.60
C PRO A 151 -22.80 7.62 8.80
N SER A 152 -23.39 7.93 7.63
CA SER A 152 -23.97 6.92 6.73
C SER A 152 -22.96 5.90 6.19
N LEU A 153 -21.67 6.24 6.19
CA LEU A 153 -20.59 5.34 5.76
C LEU A 153 -20.21 4.31 6.82
N LEU A 154 -20.76 4.39 8.04
CA LEU A 154 -20.46 3.43 9.12
C LEU A 154 -20.83 2.00 8.73
N GLU A 155 -21.99 1.80 8.10
CA GLU A 155 -22.41 0.47 7.65
C GLU A 155 -21.49 -0.06 6.56
N LEU A 156 -21.17 0.76 5.56
CA LEU A 156 -20.22 0.39 4.51
C LEU A 156 -18.84 0.04 5.09
N PHE A 157 -18.36 0.75 6.11
CA PHE A 157 -17.06 0.49 6.73
C PHE A 157 -17.04 -0.79 7.59
N LYS A 158 -18.14 -1.12 8.27
CA LYS A 158 -18.27 -2.36 9.05
C LYS A 158 -18.09 -3.60 8.18
N ASP A 159 -18.61 -3.58 6.96
CA ASP A 159 -18.45 -4.68 5.99
C ASP A 159 -16.98 -4.96 5.62
N PHE A 160 -16.09 -3.98 5.81
CA PHE A 160 -14.64 -4.14 5.59
C PHE A 160 -13.88 -4.57 6.84
N LEU A 161 -14.45 -4.39 8.04
CA LEU A 161 -13.83 -4.81 9.29
C LEU A 161 -14.07 -6.29 9.60
N SER A 162 -15.17 -6.88 9.11
CA SER A 162 -15.39 -8.33 9.08
C SER A 162 -14.35 -9.07 8.24
#